data_AF-A0A7C4R2N6-F1
#
_entry.id   AF-A0A7C4R2N6-F1
#
_cell.length_a   1.000
_cell.length_b   1.000
_cell.length_c   1.000
_cell.angle_alpha   90.00
_cell.angle_beta   90.00
_cell.angle_gamma   90.00
#
_symmetry.space_group_name_H-M   'P 1'
#
loop_
_entity.id
_entity.type
_entity.pdbx_description
1 polymer ?
#
loop_
_entity_poly.entity_id
_entity_poly.type
_entity_poly.pdbx_seq_one_letter_code
_entity_poly.pdbx_strand_id
1 'polypeptide(L)'
;MCNVPATTEKSFQRGINQMDMEVIVNTVPLSSPVVIEQSIGRLRNVAGKKSVYVDFTDVGFASCKRQRQSRAKILDSKARKIFKLNLCKPF
;
A
#
# COMPACT_ATOMS: atom_id res chain seq x y z
N MET A 1 3.15 -22.72 4.87
CA MET A 1 4.00 -22.14 3.80
C MET A 1 3.46 -20.74 3.52
N CYS A 2 4.32 -19.71 3.55
CA CYS A 2 3.91 -18.32 3.29
C CYS A 2 4.21 -17.98 1.83
N ASN A 3 3.19 -17.61 1.05
CA ASN A 3 3.35 -17.25 -0.36
C ASN A 3 3.54 -15.73 -0.47
N VAL A 4 4.62 -15.30 -1.11
CA VAL A 4 4.97 -13.88 -1.29
C VAL A 4 5.13 -13.58 -2.79
N PRO A 5 4.02 -13.44 -3.55
CA PRO A 5 4.09 -13.13 -4.96
C PRO A 5 4.55 -11.69 -5.19
N ALA A 6 5.46 -11.48 -6.13
CA ALA A 6 5.81 -10.15 -6.65
C ALA A 6 5.02 -9.88 -7.94
N THR A 7 4.51 -8.66 -8.09
CA THR A 7 3.71 -8.27 -9.26
C THR A 7 3.91 -6.80 -9.60
N THR A 8 3.48 -6.40 -10.80
CA THR A 8 3.48 -5.01 -11.23
C THR A 8 2.17 -4.34 -10.86
N GLU A 9 2.15 -3.02 -10.75
CA GLU A 9 0.92 -2.23 -10.57
C GLU A 9 -0.15 -2.63 -11.61
N LYS A 10 0.23 -2.68 -12.90
CA LYS A 10 -0.70 -2.97 -13.99
C LYS A 10 -1.31 -4.38 -13.88
N SER A 11 -0.48 -5.38 -13.57
CA SER A 11 -0.94 -6.75 -13.40
C SER A 11 -1.80 -6.92 -12.14
N PHE A 12 -1.42 -6.25 -11.05
CA PHE A 12 -2.16 -6.22 -9.80
C PHE A 12 -3.56 -5.62 -9.96
N GLN A 13 -3.71 -4.59 -10.79
CA GLN A 13 -4.99 -3.97 -11.12
C GLN A 13 -5.89 -4.85 -12.00
N ARG A 14 -5.31 -5.56 -12.99
CA ARG A 14 -6.07 -6.13 -14.10
C ARG A 14 -6.58 -7.56 -13.92
N GLY A 15 -6.10 -8.35 -12.97
CA GLY A 15 -6.51 -9.76 -12.98
C GLY A 15 -6.04 -10.69 -11.88
N ILE A 16 -5.41 -10.19 -10.82
CA ILE A 16 -5.09 -11.06 -9.70
C ILE A 16 -6.37 -11.23 -8.86
N ASN A 17 -7.07 -12.34 -9.05
CA ASN A 17 -8.20 -12.76 -8.21
C ASN A 17 -7.72 -13.36 -6.88
N GLN A 18 -6.67 -12.79 -6.28
CA GLN A 18 -6.29 -13.09 -4.90
C GLN A 18 -7.07 -12.16 -4.00
N MET A 19 -8.21 -12.67 -3.55
CA MET A 19 -8.83 -12.20 -2.33
C MET A 19 -8.02 -12.73 -1.14
N ASP A 20 -8.20 -12.15 0.03
CA ASP A 20 -7.65 -12.62 1.31
C ASP A 20 -6.15 -12.35 1.55
N MET A 21 -5.65 -11.20 1.08
CA MET A 21 -4.31 -10.76 1.41
C MET A 21 -4.24 -10.22 2.84
N GLU A 22 -3.27 -10.71 3.62
CA GLU A 22 -2.96 -10.18 4.95
C GLU A 22 -2.02 -8.97 4.87
N VAL A 23 -1.12 -8.95 3.89
CA VAL A 23 -0.11 -7.90 3.74
C VAL A 23 0.01 -7.50 2.29
N ILE A 24 -0.05 -6.18 2.02
CA ILE A 24 0.36 -5.60 0.74
C ILE A 24 1.54 -4.66 1.02
N VAL A 25 2.62 -4.84 0.25
CA VAL A 25 3.78 -3.96 0.26
C VAL A 25 3.84 -3.23 -1.07
N ASN A 26 3.48 -1.94 -1.05
CA ASN A 26 3.60 -1.07 -2.21
C ASN A 26 4.99 -0.44 -2.23
N THR A 27 5.80 -0.76 -3.24
CA THR A 27 7.14 -0.20 -3.46
C THR A 27 7.19 0.80 -4.61
N VAL A 28 6.07 0.98 -5.32
CA VAL A 28 5.99 1.87 -6.48
C VAL A 28 5.22 3.15 -6.14
N PRO A 29 5.58 4.31 -6.72
CA PRO A 29 4.85 5.55 -6.47
C PRO A 29 3.48 5.56 -7.16
N LEU A 30 2.40 5.33 -6.40
CA LEU A 30 1.03 5.36 -6.91
C LEU A 30 0.44 6.78 -6.84
N SER A 31 -0.15 7.27 -7.92
CA SER A 31 -0.79 8.60 -7.95
C SER A 31 -2.31 8.55 -8.01
N SER A 32 -2.89 7.46 -8.52
CA SER A 32 -4.33 7.34 -8.74
C SER A 32 -5.05 6.93 -7.45
N PRO A 33 -5.99 7.75 -6.94
CA PRO A 33 -6.85 7.39 -5.80
C PRO A 33 -7.58 6.06 -5.99
N VAL A 34 -8.09 5.82 -7.20
CA VAL A 34 -8.83 4.61 -7.57
C VAL A 34 -7.97 3.36 -7.37
N VAL A 35 -6.70 3.43 -7.79
CA VAL A 35 -5.76 2.30 -7.67
C VAL A 35 -5.46 1.99 -6.21
N ILE A 36 -5.31 3.03 -5.39
CA ILE A 36 -5.03 2.89 -3.96
C ILE A 36 -6.24 2.27 -3.25
N GLU A 37 -7.45 2.75 -3.56
CA GLU A 37 -8.68 2.19 -3.01
C GLU A 37 -8.89 0.73 -3.41
N GLN A 38 -8.63 0.39 -4.67
CA GLN A 38 -8.69 -1.00 -5.14
C GLN A 38 -7.66 -1.87 -4.42
N SER A 39 -6.43 -1.38 -4.26
CA SER A 39 -5.35 -2.09 -3.56
C SER A 39 -5.71 -2.37 -2.10
N ILE A 40 -6.19 -1.35 -1.37
CA ILE A 40 -6.64 -1.52 0.01
C ILE A 40 -7.90 -2.40 0.07
N GLY A 41 -8.75 -2.36 -0.96
CA GLY A 41 -9.92 -3.23 -1.10
C GLY A 41 -9.58 -4.72 -1.08
N ARG A 42 -8.40 -5.10 -1.59
CA ARG A 42 -7.91 -6.50 -1.58
C ARG A 42 -7.49 -6.99 -0.19
N LEU A 43 -7.29 -6.08 0.77
CA LEU A 43 -7.02 -6.39 2.17
C LEU A 43 -8.29 -6.65 3.00
N ARG A 44 -9.49 -6.54 2.40
CA ARG A 44 -10.76 -6.75 3.09
C ARG A 44 -11.09 -8.25 3.19
N ASN A 45 -11.71 -8.63 4.31
CA ASN A 45 -12.38 -9.92 4.55
C ASN A 45 -11.53 -11.19 4.75
N VAL A 46 -10.52 -11.14 5.63
CA VAL A 46 -10.10 -12.38 6.31
C VAL A 46 -10.51 -12.32 7.78
N ALA A 47 -11.63 -12.97 8.11
CA ALA A 47 -12.14 -13.02 9.47
C ALA A 47 -11.05 -13.50 10.44
N GLY A 48 -10.84 -12.75 11.53
CA GLY A 48 -9.83 -13.07 12.54
C GLY A 48 -8.38 -12.72 12.18
N LYS A 49 -8.09 -12.18 10.99
CA LYS A 49 -6.72 -11.78 10.62
C LYS A 49 -6.53 -10.27 10.57
N LYS A 50 -5.30 -9.83 10.87
CA LYS A 50 -4.91 -8.42 10.80
C LYS A 50 -4.39 -8.14 9.39
N SER A 51 -4.97 -7.14 8.74
CA SER A 51 -4.48 -6.67 7.44
C SER A 51 -3.49 -5.51 7.60
N VAL A 52 -2.40 -5.54 6.83
CA VAL A 52 -1.35 -4.53 6.84
C VAL A 52 -1.11 -4.01 5.43
N TYR A 53 -1.13 -2.70 5.28
CA TYR A 53 -0.70 -2.01 4.06
C TYR A 53 0.59 -1.25 4.34
N VAL A 54 1.65 -1.55 3.60
CA VAL A 54 2.95 -0.89 3.72
C VAL A 54 3.18 -0.03 2.47
N ASP A 55 3.38 1.27 2.65
CA ASP A 55 3.68 2.22 1.57
C ASP A 55 5.14 2.66 1.67
N PHE A 56 5.99 2.16 0.77
CA PHE A 56 7.35 2.65 0.61
C PHE A 56 7.36 3.82 -0.37
N THR A 57 7.89 4.96 0.07
CA THR A 57 8.08 6.12 -0.80
C THR A 57 9.42 6.75 -0.54
N ASP A 58 10.20 6.93 -1.60
CA ASP A 58 11.35 7.81 -1.57
C ASP A 58 10.89 9.27 -1.62
N VAL A 59 10.98 9.95 -0.47
CA VAL A 59 10.59 11.36 -0.34
C VAL A 59 11.67 12.34 -0.78
N GLY A 60 12.86 11.86 -1.19
CA GLY A 60 13.91 12.67 -1.81
C GLY A 60 13.49 13.23 -3.16
N PHE A 61 12.60 12.53 -3.88
CA PHE A 61 12.01 13.02 -5.13
C PHE A 61 10.72 13.82 -4.88
N ALA A 62 10.67 15.05 -5.38
CA ALA A 62 9.53 15.96 -5.17
C ALA A 62 8.20 15.41 -5.72
N SER A 63 8.23 14.67 -6.84
CA SER A 63 7.08 13.95 -7.40
C SER A 63 6.53 12.91 -6.42
N CYS A 64 7.40 12.06 -5.88
CA CYS A 64 7.06 11.02 -4.91
C CYS A 64 6.53 11.62 -3.60
N LYS A 65 7.11 12.73 -3.12
CA LYS A 65 6.61 13.47 -1.95
C LYS A 65 5.18 13.94 -2.15
N ARG A 66 4.85 14.53 -3.31
CA ARG A 66 3.47 14.97 -3.63
C ARG A 66 2.51 13.80 -3.73
N GLN A 67 2.91 12.72 -4.38
CA GLN A 67 2.08 11.52 -4.47
C GLN A 67 1.81 10.94 -3.07
N ARG A 68 2.81 10.83 -2.20
CA ARG A 68 2.62 10.41 -0.79
C ARG A 68 1.60 11.27 -0.06
N GLN A 69 1.66 12.60 -0.22
CA GLN A 69 0.69 13.50 0.42
C GLN A 69 -0.74 13.25 -0.07
N SER A 70 -0.91 12.96 -1.37
CA SER A 70 -2.21 12.58 -1.93
C SER A 70 -2.71 11.26 -1.35
N ARG A 71 -1.85 10.22 -1.31
CA ARG A 71 -2.20 8.90 -0.75
C ARG A 71 -2.48 8.93 0.74
N ALA A 72 -1.76 9.76 1.49
CA ALA A 72 -1.90 9.86 2.94
C ALA A 72 -3.34 10.15 3.36
N LYS A 73 -4.07 11.01 2.62
CA LYS A 73 -5.48 11.28 2.91
C LYS A 73 -6.35 10.02 2.87
N ILE A 74 -6.16 9.20 1.85
CA ILE A 74 -6.92 7.95 1.65
C ILE A 74 -6.52 6.93 2.73
N LEU A 75 -5.22 6.73 2.92
CA LEU A 75 -4.69 5.79 3.92
C LEU A 75 -5.12 6.17 5.33
N ASP A 76 -5.01 7.45 5.70
CA ASP A 76 -5.40 7.97 7.00
C ASP A 76 -6.92 7.78 7.25
N SER A 77 -7.75 7.87 6.21
CA SER A 77 -9.20 7.64 6.31
C SER A 77 -9.61 6.17 6.48
N LYS A 78 -8.75 5.22 6.08
CA LYS A 78 -9.06 3.78 6.07
C LYS A 78 -8.32 3.00 7.15
N ALA A 79 -7.17 3.48 7.60
CA ALA A 79 -6.32 2.77 8.54
C ALA A 79 -6.81 2.94 9.98
N ARG A 80 -6.90 1.84 10.73
CA ARG A 80 -7.15 1.88 12.18
C ARG A 80 -5.94 2.39 12.98
N LYS A 81 -4.73 2.10 12.51
CA LYS A 81 -3.47 2.51 13.13
C LYS A 81 -2.43 2.75 12.03
N ILE A 82 -1.60 3.77 12.23
CA ILE A 82 -0.61 4.20 11.23
C ILE A 82 0.75 4.32 11.90
N PHE A 83 1.75 3.71 11.28
CA PHE A 83 3.14 3.81 11.70
C PHE A 83 3.91 4.53 10.59
N LYS A 84 4.63 5.60 10.96
CA LYS A 84 5.44 6.38 10.02
C LYS A 84 6.91 6.20 10.40
N LEU A 85 7.65 5.47 9.57
CA LEU A 85 9.09 5.30 9.72
C LEU A 85 9.81 6.18 8.71
N ASN A 86 10.81 6.94 9.17
CA ASN A 86 11.67 7.74 8.30
C ASN A 86 13.07 7.13 8.32
N LEU A 87 13.46 6.49 7.21
CA LEU A 87 14.75 5.83 7.06
C LEU A 87 15.88 6.79 6.61
N CYS A 88 15.57 8.07 6.37
CA CYS A 88 16.56 9.06 5.94
C CYS A 88 17.31 9.71 7.10
N LYS A 89 16.98 9.38 8.35
CA LYS A 89 17.72 9.84 9.53
C LYS A 89 18.56 8.68 10.07
N PRO A 90 19.87 8.87 10.31
CA PRO A 90 20.65 7.88 11.04
C PRO A 90 20.03 7.68 12.43
N PHE A 91 20.01 6.43 12.89
CA PHE A 91 19.50 6.03 14.20
C PHE A 91 20.32 6.63 15.34
#